data_AF-A0A3B5L6G5-F1
#
_entry.id   AF-A0A3B5L6G5-F1
#
_cell.length_a   1.000
_cell.length_b   1.000
_cell.length_c   1.000
_cell.angle_alpha   90.00
_cell.angle_beta   90.00
_cell.angle_gamma   90.00
#
_symmetry.space_group_name_H-M   'P 1'
#
loop_
_entity.id
_entity.type
_entity.pdbx_description
1 polymer ?
#
loop_
_entity_poly.entity_id
_entity_poly.type
_entity_poly.pdbx_seq_one_letter_code
_entity_poly.pdbx_strand_id
1 'polypeptide(L)'
;MIHNKEAESETRFYGFIRAVSVGLTHIISIAFPVFIFGFFMTEAILLFSPHGSFIKRFPHKTKGRVHWILQSLCGSCAVLGLAAVYYNKNLNGKAHFTSWHGLLGLITVCVVCVQSLAAMPLIYHSLAKDWSLAKLKRYHAASGLVTFLLGCTSLLLGLCSSWFTASVGGYAWYLAAICPALSALIIMNQVSSAYVAKKRLQS
;
A
#
# COMPACT_ATOMS: atom_id res chain seq x y z
N MET A 1 32.94 4.93 -41.25
CA MET A 1 32.74 3.64 -40.56
C MET A 1 32.70 3.76 -39.03
N ILE A 2 33.45 4.68 -38.43
CA ILE A 2 33.53 4.88 -36.96
C ILE A 2 32.21 5.42 -36.38
N HIS A 3 31.60 6.41 -37.04
CA HIS A 3 30.35 7.04 -36.60
C HIS A 3 29.13 6.09 -36.50
N ASN A 4 29.15 4.98 -37.27
CA ASN A 4 28.09 3.97 -37.26
C ASN A 4 28.21 3.01 -36.07
N LYS A 5 29.45 2.76 -35.60
CA LYS A 5 29.72 1.90 -34.44
C LYS A 5 29.35 2.58 -33.12
N GLU A 6 29.55 3.90 -33.01
CA GLU A 6 29.12 4.68 -31.84
C GLU A 6 27.59 4.73 -31.72
N ALA A 7 26.88 4.98 -32.81
CA ALA A 7 25.41 4.98 -32.81
C ALA A 7 24.82 3.60 -32.47
N GLU A 8 25.43 2.51 -32.96
CA GLU A 8 25.01 1.14 -32.62
C GLU A 8 25.31 0.80 -31.15
N SER A 9 26.47 1.24 -30.63
CA SER A 9 26.88 1.10 -29.23
C SER A 9 25.92 1.82 -28.29
N GLU A 10 25.59 3.09 -28.57
CA GLU A 10 24.60 3.85 -27.81
C GLU A 10 23.24 3.16 -27.85
N THR A 11 22.78 2.71 -29.02
CA THR A 11 21.48 2.03 -29.16
C THR A 11 21.41 0.75 -28.33
N ARG A 12 22.49 -0.04 -28.30
CA ARG A 12 22.59 -1.25 -27.45
C ARG A 12 22.64 -0.90 -25.96
N PHE A 13 23.37 0.14 -25.58
CA PHE A 13 23.43 0.62 -24.20
C PHE A 13 22.06 1.12 -23.72
N TYR A 14 21.39 1.97 -24.50
CA TYR A 14 20.02 2.42 -24.22
C TYR A 14 19.02 1.26 -24.18
N GLY A 15 19.15 0.28 -25.07
CA GLY A 15 18.34 -0.94 -25.06
C GLY A 15 18.53 -1.76 -23.78
N PHE A 16 19.78 -1.93 -23.34
CA PHE A 16 20.12 -2.62 -22.09
C PHE A 16 19.60 -1.86 -20.86
N ILE A 17 19.84 -0.56 -20.77
CA ILE A 17 19.34 0.30 -19.69
C ILE A 17 17.81 0.28 -19.63
N ARG A 18 17.14 0.29 -20.78
CA ARG A 18 15.68 0.16 -20.86
C ARG A 18 15.20 -1.21 -20.39
N ALA A 19 15.87 -2.29 -20.78
CA ALA A 19 15.51 -3.65 -20.34
C ALA A 19 15.70 -3.83 -18.83
N VAL A 20 16.81 -3.35 -18.27
CA VAL A 20 17.08 -3.34 -16.83
C VAL A 20 16.06 -2.46 -16.10
N SER A 21 15.76 -1.27 -16.61
CA SER A 21 14.76 -0.37 -16.04
C SER A 21 13.36 -0.99 -16.04
N VAL A 22 12.97 -1.67 -17.12
CA VAL A 22 11.69 -2.39 -17.20
C VAL A 22 11.64 -3.53 -16.20
N GLY A 23 12.68 -4.38 -16.15
CA GLY A 23 12.76 -5.48 -15.18
C GLY A 23 12.73 -5.00 -13.72
N LEU A 24 13.46 -3.94 -13.41
CA LEU A 24 13.49 -3.34 -12.07
C LEU A 24 12.14 -2.68 -11.73
N THR A 25 11.52 -1.98 -12.68
CA THR A 25 10.17 -1.41 -12.52
C THR A 25 9.16 -2.50 -12.21
N HIS A 26 9.27 -3.67 -12.85
CA HIS A 26 8.36 -4.80 -12.61
C HIS A 26 8.53 -5.41 -11.22
N ILE A 27 9.77 -5.67 -10.78
CA ILE A 27 10.05 -6.17 -9.43
C ILE A 27 9.59 -5.16 -8.37
N ILE A 28 9.88 -3.87 -8.57
CA ILE A 28 9.46 -2.77 -7.70
C ILE A 28 7.94 -2.58 -7.73
N SER A 29 7.25 -2.89 -8.82
CA SER A 29 5.80 -2.67 -8.92
C SER A 29 4.96 -3.75 -8.23
N ILE A 30 5.52 -4.92 -7.87
CA ILE A 30 4.72 -6.03 -7.32
C ILE A 30 5.34 -6.67 -6.09
N ALA A 31 6.60 -7.11 -6.14
CA ALA A 31 7.24 -7.71 -4.97
C ALA A 31 7.34 -6.72 -3.81
N PHE A 32 7.63 -5.46 -4.14
CA PHE A 32 7.75 -4.40 -3.16
C PHE A 32 6.41 -3.98 -2.54
N PRO A 33 5.30 -3.76 -3.28
CA PRO A 33 3.98 -3.54 -2.69
C PRO A 33 3.47 -4.73 -1.88
N VAL A 34 3.65 -5.97 -2.33
CA VAL A 34 3.22 -7.14 -1.56
C VAL A 34 3.95 -7.21 -0.22
N PHE A 35 5.26 -6.90 -0.18
CA PHE A 35 6.02 -6.87 1.07
C PHE A 35 5.67 -5.66 1.95
N ILE A 36 5.68 -4.45 1.40
CA ILE A 36 5.38 -3.21 2.13
C ILE A 36 3.93 -3.20 2.64
N PHE A 37 2.96 -3.52 1.79
CA PHE A 37 1.56 -3.57 2.17
C PHE A 37 1.24 -4.81 3.01
N GLY A 38 1.66 -5.99 2.55
CA GLY A 38 1.34 -7.25 3.20
C GLY A 38 1.95 -7.37 4.60
N PHE A 39 3.19 -6.93 4.79
CA PHE A 39 3.89 -7.01 6.07
C PHE A 39 3.82 -5.70 6.85
N PHE A 40 4.43 -4.60 6.38
CA PHE A 40 4.55 -3.38 7.19
C PHE A 40 3.22 -2.67 7.45
N MET A 41 2.36 -2.52 6.44
CA MET A 41 1.06 -1.85 6.62
C MET A 41 0.12 -2.67 7.50
N THR A 42 0.06 -4.00 7.29
CA THR A 42 -0.71 -4.91 8.15
C THR A 42 -0.20 -4.88 9.59
N GLU A 43 1.10 -5.01 9.82
CA GLU A 43 1.70 -4.97 11.15
C GLU A 43 1.46 -3.62 11.84
N ALA A 44 1.57 -2.50 11.11
CA ALA A 44 1.31 -1.17 11.63
C ALA A 44 -0.11 -1.03 12.20
N ILE A 45 -1.10 -1.69 11.60
CA ILE A 45 -2.48 -1.71 12.09
C ILE A 45 -2.64 -2.71 13.24
N LEU A 46 -2.03 -3.88 13.14
CA LEU A 46 -2.06 -4.93 14.16
C LEU A 46 -1.37 -4.51 15.47
N LEU A 47 -0.56 -3.44 15.49
CA LEU A 47 0.03 -2.85 16.70
C LEU A 47 -0.99 -2.62 17.83
N PHE A 48 -2.22 -2.25 17.45
CA PHE A 48 -3.30 -1.97 18.39
C PHE A 48 -4.18 -3.20 18.70
N SER A 49 -3.92 -4.34 18.06
CA SER A 49 -4.59 -5.59 18.37
C SER A 49 -4.03 -6.20 19.68
N PRO A 50 -4.88 -6.72 20.57
CA PRO A 50 -4.44 -7.55 21.68
C PRO A 50 -3.81 -8.87 21.20
N HIS A 51 -4.17 -9.34 20.00
CA HIS A 51 -3.73 -10.59 19.42
C HIS A 51 -3.12 -10.29 18.04
N GLY A 52 -1.78 -10.23 17.94
CA GLY A 52 -1.10 -10.12 16.63
C GLY A 52 0.17 -9.28 16.60
N SER A 53 0.31 -8.23 17.42
CA SER A 53 1.50 -7.36 17.34
C SER A 53 2.78 -8.01 17.86
N PHE A 54 3.93 -7.76 17.22
CA PHE A 54 5.25 -8.06 17.79
C PHE A 54 5.61 -7.20 19.03
N ILE A 55 4.96 -6.04 19.19
CA ILE A 55 5.23 -5.08 20.27
C ILE A 55 4.04 -4.95 21.25
N LYS A 56 3.34 -6.05 21.55
CA LYS A 56 2.13 -6.04 22.41
C LYS A 56 2.33 -5.33 23.75
N ARG A 57 3.51 -5.51 24.36
CA ARG A 57 3.88 -5.01 25.69
C ARG A 57 4.20 -3.51 25.73
N PHE A 58 4.35 -2.86 24.57
CA PHE A 58 4.72 -1.45 24.53
C PHE A 58 3.53 -0.53 24.84
N PRO A 59 3.78 0.66 25.43
CA PRO A 59 2.74 1.65 25.70
C PRO A 59 2.01 2.11 24.42
N HIS A 60 0.73 2.49 24.54
CA HIS A 60 -0.08 2.97 23.42
C HIS A 60 0.55 4.17 22.69
N LYS A 61 1.28 5.05 23.41
CA LYS A 61 2.02 6.17 22.81
C LYS A 61 3.13 5.70 21.86
N THR A 62 3.87 4.65 22.25
CA THR A 62 4.92 4.05 21.42
C THR A 62 4.32 3.33 20.21
N LYS A 63 3.24 2.57 20.40
CA LYS A 63 2.49 1.95 19.29
C LYS A 63 2.00 2.98 18.29
N GLY A 64 1.47 4.11 18.77
CA GLY A 64 1.14 5.28 17.96
C GLY A 64 2.31 5.79 17.14
N ARG A 65 3.50 5.92 17.77
CA ARG A 65 4.73 6.34 17.09
C ARG A 65 5.16 5.39 15.97
N VAL A 66 5.20 4.09 16.26
CA VAL A 66 5.58 3.08 15.27
C VAL A 66 4.55 3.03 14.13
N HIS A 67 3.25 3.15 14.44
CA HIS A 67 2.18 3.19 13.44
C HIS A 67 2.39 4.31 12.41
N TRP A 68 2.56 5.56 12.84
CA TRP A 68 2.69 6.66 11.87
C TRP A 68 4.01 6.60 11.08
N ILE A 69 5.10 6.08 11.66
CA ILE A 69 6.37 5.88 10.94
C ILE A 69 6.20 4.84 9.83
N LEU A 70 5.66 3.66 10.18
CA LEU A 70 5.44 2.58 9.21
C LEU A 70 4.45 3.02 8.12
N GLN A 71 3.36 3.70 8.49
CA GLN A 71 2.39 4.19 7.50
C GLN A 71 2.97 5.29 6.59
N SER A 72 3.80 6.19 7.12
CA SER A 72 4.50 7.19 6.32
C SER A 72 5.47 6.54 5.33
N LEU A 73 6.21 5.52 5.77
CA LEU A 73 7.10 4.75 4.91
C LEU A 73 6.31 4.06 3.80
N CYS A 74 5.24 3.33 4.16
CA CYS A 74 4.39 2.64 3.18
C CYS A 74 3.75 3.61 2.18
N GLY A 75 3.23 4.76 2.66
CA GLY A 75 2.65 5.80 1.81
C GLY A 75 3.67 6.41 0.86
N SER A 76 4.88 6.70 1.33
CA SER A 76 5.97 7.22 0.50
C SER A 76 6.37 6.22 -0.59
N CYS A 77 6.53 4.95 -0.22
CA CYS A 77 6.78 3.87 -1.15
C CYS A 77 5.68 3.74 -2.22
N ALA A 78 4.40 3.87 -1.84
CA ALA A 78 3.29 3.78 -2.77
C ALA A 78 3.28 4.96 -3.77
N VAL A 79 3.55 6.18 -3.31
CA VAL A 79 3.67 7.37 -4.18
C VAL A 79 4.85 7.22 -5.15
N LEU A 80 6.01 6.78 -4.66
CA LEU A 80 7.19 6.56 -5.51
C LEU A 80 6.97 5.43 -6.52
N GLY A 81 6.32 4.33 -6.13
CA GLY A 81 5.96 3.25 -7.03
C GLY A 81 5.00 3.71 -8.14
N LEU A 82 3.98 4.49 -7.79
CA LEU A 82 3.07 5.09 -8.76
C LEU A 82 3.80 6.03 -9.72
N ALA A 83 4.68 6.89 -9.21
CA ALA A 83 5.49 7.81 -10.01
C ALA A 83 6.42 7.06 -10.98
N ALA A 84 7.06 5.97 -10.53
CA ALA A 84 7.91 5.13 -11.35
C ALA A 84 7.13 4.47 -12.50
N VAL A 85 5.95 3.89 -12.21
CA VAL A 85 5.09 3.29 -13.25
C VAL A 85 4.57 4.35 -14.23
N TYR A 86 4.19 5.52 -13.72
CA TYR A 86 3.76 6.64 -14.55
C TYR A 86 4.89 7.07 -15.51
N TYR A 87 6.08 7.32 -14.97
CA TYR A 87 7.23 7.72 -15.77
C TYR A 87 7.64 6.66 -16.80
N ASN A 88 7.61 5.37 -16.41
CA ASN A 88 7.86 4.26 -17.33
C ASN A 88 6.87 4.24 -18.49
N LYS A 89 5.56 4.43 -18.22
CA LYS A 89 4.55 4.51 -19.28
C LYS A 89 4.79 5.69 -20.22
N ASN A 90 5.17 6.84 -19.67
CA ASN A 90 5.50 8.03 -20.46
C ASN A 90 6.68 7.77 -21.42
N LEU A 91 7.77 7.18 -20.92
CA LEU A 91 8.93 6.81 -21.76
C LEU A 91 8.61 5.79 -22.87
N ASN A 92 7.57 4.98 -22.67
CA ASN A 92 7.15 3.95 -23.62
C ASN A 92 5.93 4.36 -24.46
N GLY A 93 5.45 5.61 -24.36
CA GLY A 93 4.26 6.09 -25.06
C GLY A 93 2.99 5.28 -24.75
N LYS A 94 2.90 4.67 -23.56
CA LYS A 94 1.77 3.82 -23.16
C LYS A 94 0.71 4.64 -22.46
N ALA A 95 -0.57 4.36 -22.76
CA ALA A 95 -1.69 4.96 -22.05
C ALA A 95 -1.66 4.68 -20.52
N HIS A 96 -2.13 5.65 -19.74
CA HIS A 96 -2.13 5.62 -18.28
C HIS A 96 -3.49 5.19 -17.73
N PHE A 97 -3.47 4.49 -16.59
CA PHE A 97 -4.67 4.14 -15.82
C PHE A 97 -5.80 3.44 -16.60
N THR A 98 -5.45 2.69 -17.64
CA THR A 98 -6.43 2.01 -18.51
C THR A 98 -6.95 0.68 -17.96
N SER A 99 -6.33 0.15 -16.89
CA SER A 99 -6.76 -1.09 -16.24
C SER A 99 -7.41 -0.80 -14.89
N TRP A 100 -8.27 -1.73 -14.43
CA TRP A 100 -8.87 -1.66 -13.10
C TRP A 100 -7.83 -1.55 -11.98
N HIS A 101 -6.74 -2.32 -12.07
CA HIS A 101 -5.61 -2.21 -11.15
C HIS A 101 -4.97 -0.81 -11.19
N GLY A 102 -4.73 -0.26 -12.38
CA GLY A 102 -4.14 1.07 -12.53
C GLY A 102 -5.02 2.18 -11.94
N LEU A 103 -6.33 2.14 -12.21
CA LEU A 103 -7.29 3.12 -11.69
C LEU A 103 -7.47 3.00 -10.17
N LEU A 104 -7.73 1.79 -9.66
CA LEU A 104 -7.88 1.58 -8.21
C LEU A 104 -6.58 1.81 -7.45
N GLY A 105 -5.43 1.51 -8.04
CA GLY A 105 -4.12 1.85 -7.51
C GLY A 105 -3.95 3.35 -7.31
N LEU A 106 -4.27 4.16 -8.33
CA LEU A 106 -4.24 5.62 -8.22
C LEU A 106 -5.18 6.13 -7.13
N ILE A 107 -6.44 5.69 -7.14
CA ILE A 107 -7.43 6.07 -6.12
C ILE A 107 -6.92 5.71 -4.72
N THR A 108 -6.38 4.51 -4.54
CA THR A 108 -5.84 4.05 -3.26
C THR A 108 -4.71 4.95 -2.78
N VAL A 109 -3.75 5.30 -3.65
CA VAL A 109 -2.65 6.21 -3.28
C VAL A 109 -3.18 7.57 -2.84
N CYS A 110 -4.14 8.15 -3.58
CA CYS A 110 -4.79 9.41 -3.19
C CYS A 110 -5.48 9.29 -1.82
N VAL A 111 -6.24 8.22 -1.60
CA VAL A 111 -6.93 7.97 -0.33
C VAL A 111 -5.93 7.76 0.82
N VAL A 112 -4.79 7.11 0.59
CA VAL A 112 -3.71 6.98 1.59
C VAL A 112 -3.13 8.33 1.98
N CYS A 113 -2.90 9.23 1.01
CA CYS A 113 -2.47 10.60 1.28
C CYS A 113 -3.49 11.35 2.14
N VAL A 114 -4.77 11.31 1.75
CA VAL A 114 -5.87 11.93 2.51
C VAL A 114 -5.99 11.33 3.90
N GLN A 115 -5.92 10.00 4.04
CA GLN A 115 -5.99 9.29 5.32
C GLN A 115 -4.84 9.69 6.25
N SER A 116 -3.63 9.88 5.70
CA SER A 116 -2.45 10.34 6.46
C SER A 116 -2.64 11.77 6.95
N LEU A 117 -3.14 12.67 6.12
CA LEU A 117 -3.45 14.06 6.50
C LEU A 117 -4.61 14.12 7.52
N ALA A 118 -5.65 13.31 7.33
CA ALA A 118 -6.79 13.21 8.24
C ALA A 118 -6.41 12.60 9.61
N ALA A 119 -5.23 11.99 9.74
CA ALA A 119 -4.71 11.51 11.01
C ALA A 119 -4.05 12.63 11.85
N MET A 120 -3.68 13.76 11.26
CA MET A 120 -2.99 14.85 11.95
C MET A 120 -3.72 15.37 13.21
N PRO A 121 -5.05 15.51 13.23
CA PRO A 121 -5.78 15.90 14.44
C PRO A 121 -5.69 14.90 15.60
N LEU A 122 -5.26 13.66 15.38
CA LEU A 122 -4.98 12.70 16.46
C LEU A 122 -3.70 13.01 17.22
N ILE A 123 -2.78 13.74 16.60
CA ILE A 123 -1.50 14.20 17.17
C ILE A 123 -1.65 15.64 17.65
N TYR A 124 -2.24 16.49 16.81
CA TYR A 124 -2.45 17.91 17.04
C TYR A 124 -3.95 18.20 17.15
N HIS A 125 -4.52 17.97 18.32
CA HIS A 125 -5.97 18.13 18.55
C HIS A 125 -6.47 19.55 18.26
N SER A 126 -5.59 20.56 18.29
CA SER A 126 -5.89 21.94 17.88
C SER A 126 -6.44 22.07 16.45
N LEU A 127 -6.20 21.08 15.58
CA LEU A 127 -6.72 21.03 14.21
C LEU A 127 -8.20 20.58 14.13
N ALA A 128 -8.77 20.05 15.22
CA ALA A 128 -10.16 19.59 15.27
C ALA A 128 -10.75 19.76 16.69
N LYS A 129 -10.71 20.99 17.21
CA LYS A 129 -11.09 21.32 18.60
C LYS A 129 -12.52 20.88 18.96
N ASP A 130 -13.44 20.96 18.00
CA ASP A 130 -14.86 20.62 18.22
C ASP A 130 -15.13 19.11 18.26
N TRP A 131 -14.12 18.28 17.99
CA TRP A 131 -14.26 16.83 17.94
C TRP A 131 -13.58 16.18 19.13
N SER A 132 -14.30 15.31 19.84
CA SER A 132 -13.66 14.51 20.89
C SER A 132 -12.61 13.57 20.31
N LEU A 133 -11.52 13.33 21.05
CA LEU A 133 -10.48 12.39 20.63
C LEU A 133 -11.02 10.98 20.37
N ALA A 134 -12.05 10.56 21.11
CA ALA A 134 -12.73 9.29 20.89
C ALA A 134 -13.44 9.24 19.54
N LYS A 135 -14.08 10.34 19.13
CA LYS A 135 -14.72 10.47 17.82
C LYS A 135 -13.68 10.41 16.70
N LEU A 136 -12.60 11.18 16.81
CA LEU A 136 -11.51 11.19 15.84
C LEU A 136 -10.90 9.79 15.64
N LYS A 137 -10.59 9.08 16.73
CA LYS A 137 -10.06 7.72 16.68
C LYS A 137 -11.00 6.74 15.97
N ARG A 138 -12.31 6.86 16.23
CA ARG A 138 -13.34 6.02 15.60
C ARG A 138 -13.39 6.24 14.09
N TYR A 139 -13.49 7.50 13.65
CA TYR A 139 -13.54 7.81 12.23
C TYR A 139 -12.23 7.44 11.52
N HIS A 140 -11.07 7.74 12.11
CA HIS A 140 -9.77 7.36 11.54
C HIS A 140 -9.63 5.84 11.37
N ALA A 141 -10.09 5.05 12.35
CA ALA A 141 -10.05 3.59 12.23
C ALA A 141 -11.04 3.06 11.18
N ALA A 142 -12.24 3.64 11.10
CA ALA A 142 -13.24 3.26 10.10
C ALA A 142 -12.78 3.61 8.68
N SER A 143 -12.33 4.84 8.45
CA SER A 143 -11.77 5.26 7.16
C SER A 143 -10.49 4.49 6.83
N GLY A 144 -9.65 4.22 7.83
CA GLY A 144 -8.44 3.40 7.67
C GLY A 144 -8.72 1.96 7.25
N LEU A 145 -9.80 1.35 7.76
CA LEU A 145 -10.25 0.03 7.30
C LEU A 145 -10.66 0.08 5.83
N VAL A 146 -11.44 1.08 5.41
CA VAL A 146 -11.83 1.25 4.01
C VAL A 146 -10.61 1.43 3.11
N THR A 147 -9.65 2.27 3.51
CA THR A 147 -8.38 2.46 2.80
C THR A 147 -7.59 1.16 2.67
N PHE A 148 -7.53 0.36 3.74
CA PHE A 148 -6.85 -0.93 3.73
C PHE A 148 -7.53 -1.93 2.77
N LEU A 149 -8.86 -2.01 2.80
CA LEU A 149 -9.60 -2.88 1.88
C LEU A 149 -9.40 -2.48 0.42
N LEU A 150 -9.39 -1.17 0.10
CA LEU A 150 -9.06 -0.67 -1.24
C LEU A 150 -7.66 -1.12 -1.68
N GLY A 151 -6.67 -1.06 -0.78
CA GLY A 151 -5.32 -1.56 -1.04
C GLY A 151 -5.28 -3.07 -1.30
N CYS A 152 -5.96 -3.88 -0.49
CA CYS A 152 -6.09 -5.32 -0.73
C CYS A 152 -6.73 -5.62 -2.09
N THR A 153 -7.82 -4.93 -2.44
CA THR A 153 -8.49 -5.10 -3.74
C THR A 153 -7.57 -4.70 -4.90
N SER A 154 -6.85 -3.58 -4.77
CA SER A 154 -5.89 -3.13 -5.78
C SER A 154 -4.77 -4.16 -6.00
N LEU A 155 -4.23 -4.74 -4.92
CA LEU A 155 -3.23 -5.80 -4.99
C LEU A 155 -3.77 -7.05 -5.69
N LEU A 156 -4.96 -7.52 -5.29
CA LEU A 156 -5.60 -8.67 -5.93
C LEU A 156 -5.80 -8.45 -7.44
N LEU A 157 -6.24 -7.25 -7.84
CA LEU A 157 -6.34 -6.90 -9.27
C LEU A 157 -4.98 -6.88 -9.99
N GLY A 158 -3.91 -6.49 -9.29
CA GLY A 158 -2.55 -6.57 -9.80
C GLY A 158 -2.09 -8.01 -10.02
N LEU A 159 -2.43 -8.92 -9.09
CA LEU A 159 -2.17 -10.36 -9.22
C LEU A 159 -3.00 -11.01 -10.33
N CYS A 160 -4.19 -10.48 -10.63
CA CYS A 160 -5.01 -10.93 -11.76
C CYS A 160 -4.60 -10.32 -13.11
N SER A 161 -3.58 -9.45 -13.15
CA SER A 161 -3.15 -8.83 -14.40
C SER A 161 -2.52 -9.85 -15.35
N SER A 162 -2.71 -9.66 -16.67
CA SER A 162 -2.16 -10.54 -17.70
C SER A 162 -0.64 -10.74 -17.58
N TRP A 163 0.06 -9.67 -17.16
CA TRP A 163 1.49 -9.73 -16.90
C TRP A 163 1.84 -10.64 -15.72
N PHE A 164 1.11 -10.53 -14.61
CA PHE A 164 1.40 -11.32 -13.40
C PHE A 164 1.07 -12.78 -13.63
N THR A 165 -0.09 -13.08 -14.21
CA THR A 165 -0.51 -14.47 -14.50
C THR A 165 0.36 -15.15 -15.55
N ALA A 166 1.01 -14.38 -16.44
CA ALA A 166 2.00 -14.93 -17.37
C ALA A 166 3.34 -15.24 -16.70
N SER A 167 3.66 -14.57 -15.58
CA SER A 167 4.94 -14.71 -14.87
C SER A 167 4.86 -15.66 -13.67
N VAL A 168 3.70 -15.75 -13.02
CA VAL A 168 3.45 -16.50 -11.79
C VAL A 168 2.17 -17.32 -11.96
N GLY A 169 2.30 -18.64 -11.93
CA GLY A 169 1.19 -19.57 -12.08
C GLY A 169 1.11 -20.60 -10.95
N GLY A 170 0.11 -21.48 -11.03
CA GLY A 170 -0.07 -22.59 -10.10
C GLY A 170 -0.22 -22.15 -8.64
N TYR A 171 0.38 -22.91 -7.72
CA TYR A 171 0.29 -22.65 -6.28
C TYR A 171 0.87 -21.29 -5.84
N ALA A 172 1.91 -20.80 -6.53
CA ALA A 172 2.54 -19.53 -6.20
C ALA A 172 1.56 -18.35 -6.35
N TRP A 173 0.68 -18.40 -7.35
CA TRP A 173 -0.36 -17.40 -7.54
C TRP A 173 -1.36 -17.39 -6.39
N TYR A 174 -1.87 -18.57 -6.00
CA TYR A 174 -2.81 -18.71 -4.89
C TYR A 174 -2.21 -18.25 -3.56
N LEU A 175 -0.93 -18.57 -3.30
CA LEU A 175 -0.22 -18.09 -2.12
C LEU A 175 -0.05 -16.56 -2.12
N ALA A 176 0.21 -15.96 -3.27
CA ALA A 176 0.27 -14.51 -3.39
C ALA A 176 -1.10 -13.85 -3.16
N ALA A 177 -2.19 -14.45 -3.65
CA ALA A 177 -3.55 -13.92 -3.54
C ALA A 177 -4.16 -14.10 -2.14
N ILE A 178 -3.85 -15.22 -1.46
CA ILE A 178 -4.41 -15.49 -0.12
C ILE A 178 -3.87 -14.51 0.94
N CYS A 179 -2.65 -14.01 0.78
CA CYS A 179 -2.03 -13.07 1.70
C CYS A 179 -2.86 -11.77 1.89
N PRO A 180 -3.12 -10.94 0.86
CA PRO A 180 -3.94 -9.74 1.02
C PRO A 180 -5.40 -10.06 1.41
N ALA A 181 -5.94 -11.21 1.00
CA ALA A 181 -7.28 -11.63 1.38
C ALA A 181 -7.39 -11.95 2.88
N LEU A 182 -6.46 -12.73 3.44
CA LEU A 182 -6.42 -13.03 4.87
C LEU A 182 -6.14 -11.77 5.70
N SER A 183 -5.20 -10.92 5.26
CA SER A 183 -4.94 -9.65 5.93
C SER A 183 -6.19 -8.77 5.98
N ALA A 184 -6.96 -8.69 4.89
CA ALA A 184 -8.24 -7.95 4.87
C ALA A 184 -9.21 -8.46 5.95
N LEU A 185 -9.37 -9.77 6.07
CA LEU A 185 -10.26 -10.39 7.07
C LEU A 185 -9.76 -10.14 8.49
N ILE A 186 -8.46 -10.28 8.74
CA ILE A 186 -7.86 -10.05 10.06
C ILE A 186 -8.06 -8.59 10.50
N ILE A 187 -7.76 -7.63 9.63
CA ILE A 187 -7.91 -6.20 9.93
C ILE A 187 -9.38 -5.83 10.11
N MET A 188 -10.28 -6.35 9.25
CA MET A 188 -11.72 -6.15 9.39
C MET A 188 -12.23 -6.66 10.73
N ASN A 189 -11.81 -7.85 11.14
CA ASN A 189 -12.19 -8.44 12.43
C ASN A 189 -11.64 -7.62 13.61
N GLN A 190 -10.37 -7.20 13.56
CA GLN A 190 -9.75 -6.37 14.59
C GLN A 190 -10.51 -5.05 14.78
N VAL A 191 -10.74 -4.31 13.69
CA VAL A 191 -11.38 -3.00 13.75
C VAL A 191 -12.82 -3.15 14.22
N SER A 192 -13.58 -4.10 13.65
CA SER A 192 -14.99 -4.32 14.01
C SER A 192 -15.12 -4.72 15.48
N SER A 193 -14.30 -5.67 15.95
CA SER A 193 -14.34 -6.14 17.33
C SER A 193 -14.00 -5.04 18.34
N ALA A 194 -13.01 -4.18 18.03
CA ALA A 194 -12.63 -3.07 18.91
C ALA A 194 -13.77 -2.06 19.16
N TYR A 195 -14.65 -1.85 18.17
CA TYR A 195 -15.77 -0.92 18.29
C TYR A 195 -17.09 -1.57 18.73
N VAL A 196 -17.33 -2.82 18.35
CA VAL A 196 -18.51 -3.59 18.82
C VAL A 196 -18.40 -3.94 20.30
N ALA A 197 -17.23 -4.39 20.78
CA ALA A 197 -17.02 -4.68 22.20
C ALA A 197 -17.23 -3.44 23.08
N LYS A 198 -16.81 -2.27 22.59
CA LYS A 198 -16.99 -1.00 23.30
C LYS A 198 -18.47 -0.59 23.41
N LYS A 199 -19.31 -0.93 22.42
CA LYS A 199 -20.75 -0.65 22.45
C LYS A 199 -21.48 -1.49 23.51
N ARG A 200 -21.06 -2.74 23.72
CA ARG A 200 -21.66 -3.65 24.72
C ARG A 200 -21.30 -3.30 26.17
N LEU A 201 -20.16 -2.67 26.40
CA LEU A 201 -19.74 -2.22 27.74
C LEU A 201 -20.34 -0.86 28.13
N GLN A 202 -21.01 -0.17 27.20
CA GLN A 202 -21.64 1.14 27.41
C GLN A 202 -23.17 1.09 27.39
N SER A 203 -23.76 -0.10 27.19
CA SER A 203 -25.20 -0.39 27.29
C SER A 203 -25.52 -1.03 28.62
#